data_AF-A0A1J4SQA8-F1
#
_entry.id   AF-A0A1J4SQA8-F1
#
_cell.length_a   1.000
_cell.length_b   1.000
_cell.length_c   1.000
_cell.angle_alpha   90.00
_cell.angle_beta   90.00
_cell.angle_gamma   90.00
#
_symmetry.space_group_name_H-M   'P 1'
#
loop_
_entity.id
_entity.type
_entity.pdbx_description
1 polymer ?
#
loop_
_entity_poly.entity_id
_entity_poly.type
_entity_poly.pdbx_seq_one_letter_code
_entity_poly.pdbx_strand_id
1 'polypeptide(L)'
;MKKLAMIAAAMLSVSALSAAELNDISTGDIKAYKIELPAPVLQRNDAGKSGHVTGEITKLHLLARTSKNLLFTHAKTEAEFKEFVDMWTPILGKFGIKVTGTEYNNEFGKLTYESADGRVVRDFTAEKMNYDALSSTSIAALQREVLEPLDKAGMTPVASFTINHEIFRPTFNVYYLTKPEENMDHEIQLRQLKNGDDIEFDLLAGFVNIVKKDRSFSMVYIGKLLGQKGKLGTDEAAIAVKLADYKKFLVENNKEFIASKTYKLEKPIEFTDIKFNYYVNIYFFQ
;
A
#
# COMPACT_ATOMS: atom_id res chain seq x y z
N MET A 1 -11.09 48.54 1.08
CA MET A 1 -10.90 47.80 -0.19
C MET A 1 -9.42 47.63 -0.57
N LYS A 2 -8.56 48.65 -0.52
CA LYS A 2 -7.11 48.48 -0.80
C LYS A 2 -6.36 47.50 0.13
N LYS A 3 -6.77 47.35 1.40
CA LYS A 3 -6.17 46.38 2.34
C LYS A 3 -6.55 44.92 2.07
N LEU A 4 -7.75 44.65 1.56
CA LEU A 4 -8.19 43.30 1.20
C LEU A 4 -7.51 42.79 -0.08
N ALA A 5 -7.23 43.69 -1.03
CA ALA A 5 -6.47 43.35 -2.23
C ALA A 5 -4.98 43.04 -1.95
N MET A 6 -4.38 43.70 -0.95
CA MET A 6 -2.99 43.40 -0.54
C MET A 6 -2.84 42.04 0.14
N ILE A 7 -3.82 41.62 0.96
CA ILE A 7 -3.77 40.32 1.66
C ILE A 7 -3.94 39.15 0.67
N ALA A 8 -4.77 39.30 -0.36
CA ALA A 8 -4.91 38.30 -1.41
C ALA A 8 -3.64 38.20 -2.30
N ALA A 9 -2.94 39.31 -2.54
CA ALA A 9 -1.69 39.32 -3.30
C ALA A 9 -0.51 38.71 -2.51
N ALA A 10 -0.51 38.84 -1.17
CA ALA A 10 0.53 38.24 -0.31
C ALA A 10 0.43 36.70 -0.23
N MET A 11 -0.77 36.12 -0.36
CA MET A 11 -0.94 34.65 -0.32
C MET A 11 -0.60 33.94 -1.64
N LEU A 12 -0.47 34.68 -2.75
CA LEU A 12 -0.16 34.11 -4.07
C LEU A 12 1.25 34.45 -4.58
N SER A 13 2.02 35.23 -3.82
CA SER A 13 3.37 35.67 -4.21
C SER A 13 4.30 35.70 -3.00
N VAL A 14 4.81 34.54 -2.59
CA VAL A 14 5.75 34.39 -1.45
C VAL A 14 7.12 35.07 -1.71
N SER A 15 7.34 35.70 -2.87
CA SER A 15 8.65 36.22 -3.26
C SER A 15 8.84 37.73 -3.16
N ALA A 16 7.86 38.52 -2.74
CA ALA A 16 8.06 39.96 -2.63
C ALA A 16 7.10 40.63 -1.64
N LEU A 17 7.50 40.72 -0.36
CA LEU A 17 7.07 41.82 0.52
C LEU A 17 8.13 42.06 1.60
N SER A 18 8.58 43.32 1.63
CA SER A 18 9.62 43.85 2.53
C SER A 18 9.20 43.72 3.99
N ALA A 19 10.16 43.34 4.84
CA ALA A 19 10.03 43.07 6.27
C ALA A 19 9.67 44.30 7.16
N ALA A 20 9.21 45.40 6.58
CA ALA A 20 8.95 46.65 7.29
C ALA A 20 7.46 46.86 7.71
N GLU A 21 6.52 46.03 7.23
CA GLU A 21 5.08 46.25 7.48
C GLU A 21 4.42 45.24 8.45
N LEU A 22 5.20 44.39 9.13
CA LEU A 22 4.68 43.34 10.03
C LEU A 22 4.68 43.70 11.54
N ASN A 23 5.03 44.94 11.92
CA ASN A 23 5.15 45.32 13.32
C ASN A 23 3.81 45.55 14.07
N ASP A 24 2.66 45.43 13.40
CA ASP A 24 1.35 45.77 13.99
C ASP A 24 0.38 44.57 14.13
N ILE A 25 0.88 43.32 14.06
CA ILE A 25 0.03 42.14 14.33
C ILE A 25 0.30 41.65 15.75
N SER A 26 -0.62 41.96 16.68
CA SER A 26 -0.53 41.48 18.04
C SER A 26 -1.06 40.04 18.15
N THR A 27 -0.56 39.29 19.14
CA THR A 27 -1.04 37.93 19.45
C THR A 27 -2.52 37.89 19.85
N GLY A 28 -3.14 39.05 20.13
CA GLY A 28 -4.58 39.19 20.35
C GLY A 28 -5.41 39.08 19.06
N ASP A 29 -4.88 39.53 17.93
CA ASP A 29 -5.58 39.52 16.64
C ASP A 29 -5.67 38.11 16.03
N ILE A 30 -4.72 37.23 16.38
CA ILE A 30 -4.69 35.82 15.95
C ILE A 30 -5.78 35.00 16.65
N LYS A 31 -6.19 35.37 17.87
CA LYS A 31 -7.26 34.67 18.62
C LYS A 31 -8.67 35.00 18.13
N ALA A 32 -8.85 36.07 17.37
CA ALA A 32 -10.15 36.48 16.82
C ALA A 32 -10.44 35.87 15.44
N TYR A 33 -9.41 35.43 14.70
CA TYR A 33 -9.59 34.67 13.47
C TYR A 33 -9.70 33.19 13.81
N LYS A 34 -10.94 32.68 13.87
CA LYS A 34 -11.22 31.26 13.64
C LYS A 34 -10.74 30.92 12.23
N ILE A 35 -9.46 30.60 12.10
CA ILE A 35 -8.95 29.89 10.94
C ILE A 35 -9.48 28.47 11.13
N GLU A 36 -10.63 28.20 10.53
CA GLU A 36 -11.03 26.84 10.22
C GLU A 36 -9.93 26.26 9.35
N LEU A 37 -9.13 25.37 9.94
CA LEU A 37 -8.22 24.52 9.18
C LEU A 37 -9.06 23.83 8.11
N PRO A 38 -8.64 23.85 6.83
CA PRO A 38 -9.38 23.14 5.80
C PRO A 38 -9.37 21.66 6.16
N ALA A 39 -10.54 21.15 6.54
CA ALA A 39 -10.77 19.72 6.63
C ALA A 39 -10.46 19.10 5.26
N PRO A 40 -9.90 17.88 5.20
CA PRO A 40 -9.70 17.19 3.94
C PRO A 40 -11.02 17.17 3.18
N VAL A 41 -11.00 17.69 1.95
CA VAL A 41 -12.20 17.77 1.10
C VAL A 41 -12.58 16.34 0.72
N LEU A 42 -13.59 15.79 1.41
CA LEU A 42 -14.24 14.54 1.06
C LEU A 42 -14.96 14.73 -0.29
N GLN A 43 -14.28 14.46 -1.40
CA GLN A 43 -14.94 14.40 -2.71
C GLN A 43 -15.79 13.11 -2.76
N ARG A 44 -17.11 13.27 -2.78
CA ARG A 44 -18.05 12.17 -3.03
C ARG A 44 -18.17 12.02 -4.55
N ASN A 45 -17.45 11.05 -5.12
CA ASN A 45 -17.65 10.66 -6.51
C ASN A 45 -18.89 9.76 -6.62
N ASP A 46 -19.99 10.34 -7.12
CA ASP A 46 -21.18 9.61 -7.51
C ASP A 46 -20.95 8.93 -8.87
N ALA A 47 -20.17 7.84 -8.89
CA ALA A 47 -20.19 6.81 -9.94
C ALA A 47 -19.15 5.70 -9.64
N GLY A 48 -19.58 4.62 -8.98
CA GLY A 48 -18.77 3.42 -8.81
C GLY A 48 -19.20 2.59 -7.61
N LYS A 49 -19.27 1.27 -7.74
CA LYS A 49 -19.92 0.32 -6.82
C LYS A 49 -19.23 0.10 -5.45
N SER A 50 -18.39 1.00 -4.97
CA SER A 50 -17.90 1.01 -3.58
C SER A 50 -17.67 2.43 -3.09
N GLY A 51 -18.45 2.85 -2.09
CA GLY A 51 -18.39 4.18 -1.47
C GLY A 51 -17.16 4.36 -0.57
N HIS A 52 -15.96 3.97 -1.00
CA HIS A 52 -14.72 4.21 -0.26
C HIS A 52 -14.42 5.71 -0.11
N VAL A 53 -13.63 6.06 0.91
CA VAL A 53 -13.19 7.44 1.15
C VAL A 53 -11.96 7.73 0.31
N THR A 54 -11.97 8.81 -0.46
CA THR A 54 -10.82 9.25 -1.27
C THR A 54 -10.24 10.56 -0.76
N GLY A 55 -8.97 10.81 -1.04
CA GLY A 55 -8.31 12.06 -0.70
C GLY A 55 -6.82 12.02 -0.96
N GLU A 56 -6.10 12.99 -0.41
CA GLU A 56 -4.65 13.12 -0.51
C GLU A 56 -4.03 13.13 0.89
N ILE A 57 -2.94 12.37 1.06
CA ILE A 57 -2.12 12.36 2.27
C ILE A 57 -0.83 13.11 1.98
N THR A 58 -0.66 14.23 2.67
CA THR A 58 0.57 15.06 2.65
C THR A 58 1.33 15.03 3.97
N LYS A 59 0.77 14.44 5.03
CA LYS A 59 1.43 14.28 6.34
C LYS A 59 1.52 12.80 6.69
N LEU A 60 2.72 12.33 7.03
CA LEU A 60 2.97 10.89 7.24
C LEU A 60 2.21 10.30 8.41
N HIS A 61 1.94 11.07 9.47
CA HIS A 61 1.18 10.56 10.62
C HIS A 61 -0.26 10.20 10.27
N LEU A 62 -0.79 10.66 9.13
CA LEU A 62 -2.13 10.29 8.64
C LEU A 62 -2.14 8.96 7.87
N LEU A 63 -0.97 8.48 7.41
CA LEU A 63 -0.83 7.20 6.71
C LEU A 63 -0.84 6.05 7.72
N ALA A 64 -2.01 5.42 7.89
CA ALA A 64 -2.14 4.26 8.77
C ALA A 64 -1.34 3.07 8.26
N ARG A 65 -0.67 2.38 9.19
CA ARG A 65 -0.25 0.99 9.03
C ARG A 65 -1.29 0.09 9.67
N THR A 66 -1.46 -1.11 9.14
CA THR A 66 -2.53 -2.03 9.57
C THR A 66 -1.99 -3.25 10.29
N SER A 67 -2.74 -3.72 11.28
CA SER A 67 -2.60 -5.03 11.91
C SER A 67 -4.00 -5.55 12.28
N LYS A 68 -4.10 -6.76 12.84
CA LYS A 68 -5.38 -7.34 13.26
C LYS A 68 -6.03 -6.42 14.31
N ASN A 69 -7.22 -5.88 13.99
CA ASN A 69 -8.00 -4.99 14.86
C ASN A 69 -7.28 -3.70 15.31
N LEU A 70 -6.26 -3.27 14.56
CA LEU A 70 -5.42 -2.14 14.92
C LEU A 70 -5.01 -1.33 13.69
N LEU A 71 -5.19 -0.02 13.78
CA LEU A 71 -4.47 0.95 12.94
C LEU A 71 -3.41 1.63 13.79
N PHE A 72 -2.21 1.81 13.25
CA PHE A 72 -1.14 2.49 13.97
C PHE A 72 -0.36 3.45 13.08
N THR A 73 0.26 4.44 13.70
CA THR A 73 1.00 5.49 13.02
C THR A 73 2.16 6.00 13.86
N HIS A 74 3.11 6.67 13.22
CA HIS A 74 4.14 7.44 13.89
C HIS A 74 3.74 8.92 13.84
N ALA A 75 3.56 9.52 15.02
CA ALA A 75 3.15 10.91 15.19
C ALA A 75 4.08 11.54 16.23
N LYS A 76 4.71 12.67 15.93
CA LYS A 76 5.69 13.31 16.81
C LYS A 76 5.04 13.96 18.03
N THR A 77 3.75 14.29 17.93
CA THR A 77 3.00 14.97 18.99
C THR A 77 1.63 14.33 19.18
N GLU A 78 1.05 14.53 20.38
CA GLU A 78 -0.34 14.15 20.66
C GLU A 78 -1.33 14.84 19.72
N ALA A 79 -1.03 16.07 19.27
CA ALA A 79 -1.85 16.79 18.32
C ALA A 79 -1.87 16.10 16.94
N GLU A 80 -0.71 15.66 16.45
CA GLU A 80 -0.62 14.87 15.21
C GLU A 80 -1.37 13.54 15.35
N PHE A 81 -1.25 12.87 16.49
CA PHE A 81 -2.02 11.65 16.73
C PHE A 81 -3.53 11.91 16.80
N LYS A 82 -3.94 13.05 17.38
CA LYS A 82 -5.34 13.46 17.36
C LYS A 82 -5.85 13.68 15.93
N GLU A 83 -5.07 14.31 15.04
CA GLU A 83 -5.43 14.43 13.63
C GLU A 83 -5.64 13.05 12.97
N PHE A 84 -4.78 12.08 13.29
CA PHE A 84 -4.92 10.71 12.83
C PHE A 84 -6.24 10.06 13.31
N VAL A 85 -6.55 10.16 14.61
CA VAL A 85 -7.78 9.62 15.18
C VAL A 85 -9.02 10.29 14.59
N ASP A 86 -9.00 11.61 14.45
CA ASP A 86 -10.11 12.40 13.90
C ASP A 86 -10.36 12.07 12.42
N MET A 87 -9.32 11.73 11.66
CA MET A 87 -9.45 11.25 10.28
C MET A 87 -10.00 9.82 10.22
N TRP A 88 -9.43 8.89 10.96
CA TRP A 88 -9.71 7.46 10.81
C TRP A 88 -11.01 7.01 11.46
N THR A 89 -11.41 7.61 12.57
CA THR A 89 -12.66 7.26 13.27
C THR A 89 -13.90 7.36 12.37
N PRO A 90 -14.18 8.49 11.67
CA PRO A 90 -15.34 8.58 10.78
C PRO A 90 -15.21 7.69 9.54
N ILE A 91 -13.99 7.46 9.03
CA ILE A 91 -13.76 6.51 7.91
C ILE A 91 -14.21 5.12 8.33
N LEU A 92 -13.73 4.62 9.47
CA LEU A 92 -14.09 3.31 10.00
C LEU A 92 -15.59 3.21 10.30
N GLY A 93 -16.17 4.25 10.91
CA GLY A 93 -17.60 4.30 11.22
C GLY A 93 -18.51 4.16 9.99
N LYS A 94 -18.11 4.73 8.84
CA LYS A 94 -18.84 4.58 7.56
C LYS A 94 -19.00 3.11 7.13
N PHE A 95 -18.09 2.24 7.53
CA PHE A 95 -18.09 0.81 7.20
C PHE A 95 -18.57 -0.07 8.36
N GLY A 96 -19.22 0.51 9.37
CA GLY A 96 -19.76 -0.23 10.51
C GLY A 96 -18.69 -0.75 11.48
N ILE A 97 -17.48 -0.19 11.41
CA ILE A 97 -16.37 -0.55 12.29
C ILE A 97 -16.38 0.39 13.48
N LYS A 98 -16.36 -0.17 14.69
CA LYS A 98 -16.40 0.58 15.93
C LYS A 98 -14.99 0.75 16.49
N VAL A 99 -14.56 1.98 16.70
CA VAL A 99 -13.33 2.27 17.46
C VAL A 99 -13.55 1.92 18.93
N THR A 100 -12.63 1.15 19.51
CA THR A 100 -12.72 0.67 20.90
C THR A 100 -11.70 1.31 21.82
N GLY A 101 -10.64 1.91 21.29
CA GLY A 101 -9.60 2.53 22.09
C GLY A 101 -8.59 3.29 21.25
N THR A 102 -7.89 4.21 21.92
CA THR A 102 -6.77 4.95 21.36
C THR A 102 -5.65 5.03 22.40
N GLU A 103 -4.42 4.75 22.01
CA GLU A 103 -3.23 4.84 22.86
C GLU A 103 -2.16 5.65 22.12
N TYR A 104 -1.49 6.54 22.83
CA TYR A 104 -0.33 7.27 22.30
C TYR A 104 0.80 7.26 23.31
N ASN A 105 1.98 6.82 22.88
CA ASN A 105 3.17 6.74 23.70
C ASN A 105 4.43 6.77 22.82
N ASN A 106 5.46 7.52 23.22
CA ASN A 106 6.77 7.58 22.55
C ASN A 106 6.68 7.75 21.02
N GLU A 107 5.95 8.77 20.57
CA GLU A 107 5.73 9.09 19.15
C GLU A 107 4.99 8.00 18.34
N PHE A 108 4.39 7.02 19.03
CA PHE A 108 3.65 5.93 18.43
C PHE A 108 2.18 5.96 18.84
N GLY A 109 1.30 6.05 17.85
CA GLY A 109 -0.14 6.09 18.02
C GLY A 109 -0.81 4.78 17.60
N LYS A 110 -1.79 4.33 18.38
CA LYS A 110 -2.61 3.14 18.14
C LYS A 110 -4.08 3.48 18.22
N LEU A 111 -4.85 3.00 17.26
CA LEU A 111 -6.31 3.05 17.22
C LEU A 111 -6.83 1.62 17.08
N THR A 112 -7.44 1.10 18.15
CA THR A 112 -8.02 -0.24 18.16
C THR A 112 -9.48 -0.19 17.74
N TYR A 113 -9.94 -1.22 17.03
CA TYR A 113 -11.29 -1.27 16.51
C TYR A 113 -11.85 -2.70 16.50
N GLU A 114 -13.17 -2.80 16.34
CA GLU A 114 -13.89 -4.04 16.16
C GLU A 114 -14.85 -3.94 14.97
N SER A 115 -14.94 -5.01 14.18
CA SER A 115 -15.97 -5.18 13.15
C SER A 115 -16.97 -6.24 13.58
N ALA A 116 -18.26 -5.98 13.37
CA ALA A 116 -19.34 -6.91 13.74
C ALA A 116 -19.26 -8.26 12.99
N ASP A 117 -18.66 -8.28 11.80
CA ASP A 117 -18.49 -9.47 10.97
C ASP A 117 -17.08 -10.09 11.04
N GLY A 118 -16.25 -9.60 11.97
CA GLY A 118 -14.89 -10.09 12.19
C GLY A 118 -13.87 -9.75 11.10
N ARG A 119 -14.23 -8.91 10.10
CA ARG A 119 -13.26 -8.44 9.10
C ARG A 119 -12.30 -7.40 9.67
N VAL A 120 -11.11 -7.34 9.09
CA VAL A 120 -10.03 -6.42 9.50
C VAL A 120 -9.59 -5.56 8.33
N VAL A 121 -9.09 -4.37 8.64
CA VAL A 121 -8.48 -3.46 7.68
C VAL A 121 -7.08 -3.98 7.31
N ARG A 122 -6.80 -4.02 6.01
CA ARG A 122 -5.48 -4.25 5.42
C ARG A 122 -5.15 -3.11 4.46
N ASP A 123 -3.86 -2.84 4.30
CA ASP A 123 -3.34 -1.80 3.41
C ASP A 123 -2.52 -2.38 2.25
N PHE A 124 -2.56 -1.69 1.12
CA PHE A 124 -1.68 -1.93 -0.02
C PHE A 124 -1.15 -0.58 -0.53
N THR A 125 0.17 -0.41 -0.55
CA THR A 125 0.83 0.76 -1.14
C THR A 125 1.40 0.42 -2.50
N ALA A 126 1.07 1.21 -3.52
CA ALA A 126 1.55 1.00 -4.89
C ALA A 126 3.03 1.39 -5.10
N GLU A 127 3.77 1.71 -4.03
CA GLU A 127 5.14 2.23 -4.09
C GLU A 127 6.08 1.36 -4.94
N LYS A 128 5.90 0.04 -4.94
CA LYS A 128 6.76 -0.90 -5.67
C LYS A 128 6.30 -1.22 -7.10
N MET A 129 5.15 -0.72 -7.55
CA MET A 129 4.59 -0.96 -8.89
C MET A 129 5.33 -0.17 -9.98
N ASN A 130 5.13 -0.46 -11.26
CA ASN A 130 5.79 0.22 -12.37
C ASN A 130 4.79 1.11 -13.14
N TYR A 131 4.85 2.42 -12.87
CA TYR A 131 3.99 3.41 -13.50
C TYR A 131 4.70 4.75 -13.63
N ASP A 132 4.15 5.64 -14.46
CA ASP A 132 4.54 7.04 -14.50
C ASP A 132 3.97 7.77 -13.27
N ALA A 133 4.84 8.02 -12.30
CA ALA A 133 4.50 8.71 -11.05
C ALA A 133 4.36 10.23 -11.22
N LEU A 134 4.78 10.80 -12.35
CA LEU A 134 4.60 12.23 -12.63
C LEU A 134 3.23 12.54 -13.25
N SER A 135 2.53 11.50 -13.73
CA SER A 135 1.20 11.62 -14.31
C SER A 135 0.12 11.26 -13.28
N SER A 136 -0.60 12.26 -12.79
CA SER A 136 -1.76 12.07 -11.90
C SER A 136 -2.85 11.21 -12.55
N THR A 137 -2.98 11.25 -13.87
CA THR A 137 -3.91 10.41 -14.64
C THR A 137 -3.48 8.94 -14.63
N SER A 138 -2.18 8.68 -14.76
CA SER A 138 -1.60 7.33 -14.64
C SER A 138 -1.82 6.75 -13.23
N ILE A 139 -1.61 7.56 -12.19
CA ILE A 139 -1.87 7.17 -10.79
C ILE A 139 -3.35 6.85 -10.59
N ALA A 140 -4.26 7.72 -11.02
CA ALA A 140 -5.70 7.52 -10.84
C ALA A 140 -6.23 6.30 -11.62
N ALA A 141 -5.70 6.04 -12.83
CA ALA A 141 -6.02 4.84 -13.60
C ALA A 141 -5.56 3.57 -12.85
N LEU A 142 -4.32 3.57 -12.35
CA LEU A 142 -3.76 2.44 -11.61
C LEU A 142 -4.51 2.17 -10.30
N GLN A 143 -4.87 3.23 -9.58
CA GLN A 143 -5.67 3.15 -8.36
C GLN A 143 -7.01 2.46 -8.63
N ARG A 144 -7.68 2.82 -9.73
CA ARG A 144 -8.94 2.17 -10.15
C ARG A 144 -8.74 0.70 -10.52
N GLU A 145 -7.70 0.39 -11.30
CA GLU A 145 -7.36 -1.00 -11.67
C GLU A 145 -7.12 -1.89 -10.45
N VAL A 146 -6.59 -1.32 -9.37
CA VAL A 146 -6.33 -2.05 -8.11
C VAL A 146 -7.58 -2.16 -7.24
N LEU A 147 -8.46 -1.16 -7.24
CA LEU A 147 -9.68 -1.14 -6.43
C LEU A 147 -10.78 -2.06 -6.97
N GLU A 148 -11.03 -2.05 -8.28
CA GLU A 148 -12.15 -2.78 -8.89
C GLU A 148 -12.16 -4.31 -8.61
N PRO A 149 -11.01 -5.01 -8.57
CA PRO A 149 -10.98 -6.44 -8.26
C PRO A 149 -11.27 -6.77 -6.80
N LEU A 150 -11.12 -5.83 -5.87
CA LEU A 150 -11.36 -6.07 -4.44
C LEU A 150 -12.82 -6.45 -4.18
N ASP A 151 -13.75 -5.66 -4.71
CA ASP A 151 -15.19 -5.90 -4.55
C ASP A 151 -15.57 -7.30 -5.10
N LYS A 152 -15.00 -7.69 -6.25
CA LYS A 152 -15.21 -9.01 -6.86
C LYS A 152 -14.65 -10.16 -6.01
N ALA A 153 -13.60 -9.89 -5.22
CA ALA A 153 -12.99 -10.84 -4.29
C ALA A 153 -13.65 -10.85 -2.90
N GLY A 154 -14.75 -10.11 -2.70
CA GLY A 154 -15.41 -9.99 -1.40
C GLY A 154 -14.64 -9.14 -0.38
N MET A 155 -13.65 -8.38 -0.85
CA MET A 155 -12.92 -7.39 -0.06
C MET A 155 -13.58 -6.04 -0.23
N THR A 156 -13.90 -5.35 0.86
CA THR A 156 -14.60 -4.06 0.80
C THR A 156 -13.58 -2.92 0.84
N PRO A 157 -13.40 -2.12 -0.22
CA PRO A 157 -12.57 -0.93 -0.15
C PRO A 157 -13.12 0.07 0.88
N VAL A 158 -12.26 0.49 1.81
CA VAL A 158 -12.58 1.43 2.90
C VAL A 158 -12.13 2.83 2.52
N ALA A 159 -10.88 2.96 2.11
CA ALA A 159 -10.31 4.23 1.73
C ALA A 159 -9.23 4.05 0.67
N SER A 160 -8.99 5.09 -0.12
CA SER A 160 -7.86 5.14 -1.02
C SER A 160 -7.34 6.55 -1.16
N PHE A 161 -6.06 6.72 -0.87
CA PHE A 161 -5.43 8.03 -0.81
C PHE A 161 -4.27 8.11 -1.79
N THR A 162 -4.18 9.20 -2.53
CA THR A 162 -2.92 9.60 -3.15
C THR A 162 -1.96 10.05 -2.05
N ILE A 163 -0.68 9.75 -2.20
CA ILE A 163 0.37 10.11 -1.26
C ILE A 163 1.29 11.09 -1.97
N ASN A 164 1.34 12.31 -1.43
CA ASN A 164 2.17 13.39 -1.91
C ASN A 164 3.03 13.89 -0.76
N HIS A 165 4.16 13.21 -0.56
CA HIS A 165 5.12 13.52 0.49
C HIS A 165 6.53 13.30 -0.06
N GLU A 166 7.47 14.17 0.28
CA GLU A 166 8.83 14.21 -0.30
C GLU A 166 9.64 12.90 -0.16
N ILE A 167 9.33 12.10 0.87
CA ILE A 167 9.99 10.81 1.13
C ILE A 167 9.57 9.73 0.12
N PHE A 168 8.39 9.89 -0.50
CA PHE A 168 7.89 8.95 -1.50
C PHE A 168 7.94 9.61 -2.88
N ARG A 169 8.26 8.81 -3.90
CA ARG A 169 7.75 9.17 -5.23
C ARG A 169 6.20 9.22 -5.17
N PRO A 170 5.53 10.10 -5.92
CA PRO A 170 4.07 10.16 -5.90
C PRO A 170 3.47 8.78 -6.10
N THR A 171 2.60 8.36 -5.18
CA THR A 171 2.06 7.01 -5.11
C THR A 171 0.64 7.04 -4.51
N PHE A 172 0.06 5.89 -4.26
CA PHE A 172 -1.21 5.78 -3.55
C PHE A 172 -1.21 4.60 -2.59
N ASN A 173 -2.14 4.65 -1.63
CA ASN A 173 -2.46 3.54 -0.75
C ASN A 173 -3.95 3.21 -0.84
N VAL A 174 -4.26 1.92 -0.72
CA VAL A 174 -5.63 1.39 -0.66
C VAL A 174 -5.79 0.66 0.67
N TYR A 175 -6.85 0.99 1.39
CA TYR A 175 -7.30 0.31 2.59
C TYR A 175 -8.58 -0.44 2.30
N TYR A 176 -8.66 -1.70 2.74
CA TYR A 176 -9.80 -2.57 2.46
C TYR A 176 -10.05 -3.55 3.61
N LEU A 177 -11.29 -4.04 3.71
CA LEU A 177 -11.68 -5.08 4.65
C LEU A 177 -11.51 -6.46 4.04
N THR A 178 -10.89 -7.35 4.79
CA THR A 178 -10.77 -8.77 4.47
C THR A 178 -10.96 -9.63 5.72
N LYS A 179 -11.15 -10.94 5.53
CA LYS A 179 -11.20 -11.89 6.65
C LYS A 179 -9.77 -12.13 7.16
N PRO A 180 -9.51 -11.97 8.46
CA PRO A 180 -8.20 -12.28 9.02
C PRO A 180 -7.99 -13.79 9.11
N GLU A 181 -6.72 -14.18 9.15
CA GLU A 181 -6.24 -15.50 9.54
C GLU A 181 -5.33 -15.33 10.77
N GLU A 182 -4.89 -16.43 11.36
CA GLU A 182 -3.87 -16.38 12.40
C GLU A 182 -2.51 -15.95 11.83
N ASN A 183 -2.14 -16.51 10.68
CA ASN A 183 -0.95 -16.11 9.92
C ASN A 183 -1.36 -15.17 8.78
N MET A 184 -0.84 -13.93 8.80
CA MET A 184 -1.08 -12.96 7.74
C MET A 184 -0.62 -13.43 6.37
N ASP A 185 0.33 -14.35 6.26
CA ASP A 185 0.78 -14.90 4.98
C ASP A 185 -0.28 -15.81 4.34
N HIS A 186 -1.12 -16.44 5.16
CA HIS A 186 -2.21 -17.30 4.72
C HIS A 186 -3.49 -16.52 4.41
N GLU A 187 -3.57 -15.24 4.80
CA GLU A 187 -4.72 -14.39 4.51
C GLU A 187 -4.81 -14.11 3.00
N ILE A 188 -6.03 -14.13 2.48
CA ILE A 188 -6.32 -13.61 1.14
C ILE A 188 -6.28 -12.08 1.23
N GLN A 189 -5.27 -11.49 0.58
CA GLN A 189 -5.01 -10.05 0.56
C GLN A 189 -4.62 -9.60 -0.83
N LEU A 190 -4.75 -8.29 -1.09
CA LEU A 190 -4.10 -7.63 -2.21
C LEU A 190 -2.60 -7.51 -1.94
N ARG A 191 -1.78 -8.06 -2.84
CA ARG A 191 -0.34 -8.22 -2.68
C ARG A 191 0.40 -7.90 -3.97
N GLN A 192 1.71 -7.71 -3.85
CA GLN A 192 2.62 -7.60 -5.00
C GLN A 192 3.73 -8.63 -4.89
N LEU A 193 3.94 -9.38 -5.97
CA LEU A 193 5.13 -10.21 -6.19
C LEU A 193 6.11 -9.38 -7.03
N LYS A 194 7.34 -9.19 -6.54
CA LYS A 194 8.41 -8.48 -7.25
C LYS A 194 9.76 -9.01 -6.78
N ASN A 195 10.19 -10.13 -7.34
CA ASN A 195 11.36 -10.89 -6.87
C ASN A 195 12.56 -10.84 -7.82
N GLY A 196 12.51 -9.97 -8.84
CA GLY A 196 13.63 -9.71 -9.76
C GLY A 196 13.76 -10.70 -10.92
N ASP A 197 13.20 -11.90 -10.77
CA ASP A 197 13.07 -12.89 -11.84
C ASP A 197 11.72 -12.72 -12.58
N ASP A 198 11.69 -13.08 -13.85
CA ASP A 198 10.44 -13.12 -14.62
C ASP A 198 9.43 -14.08 -13.97
N ILE A 199 8.16 -13.71 -14.08
CA ILE A 199 7.02 -14.40 -13.51
C ILE A 199 6.30 -15.18 -14.60
N GLU A 200 6.14 -16.48 -14.39
CA GLU A 200 5.27 -17.31 -15.21
C GLU A 200 3.81 -17.12 -14.84
N PHE A 201 3.21 -16.01 -15.29
CA PHE A 201 1.83 -15.63 -14.96
C PHE A 201 0.81 -16.75 -15.19
N ASP A 202 0.97 -17.51 -16.27
CA ASP A 202 0.02 -18.55 -16.65
C ASP A 202 0.05 -19.74 -15.69
N LEU A 203 1.19 -19.98 -15.01
CA LEU A 203 1.27 -20.96 -13.94
C LEU A 203 0.57 -20.50 -12.67
N LEU A 204 0.35 -19.19 -12.49
CA LEU A 204 -0.24 -18.60 -11.30
C LEU A 204 -1.73 -18.26 -11.45
N ALA A 205 -2.25 -18.16 -12.67
CA ALA A 205 -3.61 -17.70 -12.98
C ALA A 205 -4.74 -18.55 -12.36
N GLY A 206 -4.47 -19.79 -11.94
CA GLY A 206 -5.42 -20.66 -11.23
C GLY A 206 -5.27 -20.66 -9.70
N PHE A 207 -4.20 -20.08 -9.16
CA PHE A 207 -3.88 -20.11 -7.73
C PHE A 207 -4.11 -18.76 -7.04
N VAL A 208 -4.02 -17.67 -7.79
CA VAL A 208 -4.29 -16.31 -7.31
C VAL A 208 -5.13 -15.55 -8.33
N ASN A 209 -5.89 -14.57 -7.86
CA ASN A 209 -6.57 -13.65 -8.77
C ASN A 209 -5.58 -12.55 -9.21
N ILE A 210 -5.07 -12.66 -10.44
CA ILE A 210 -4.13 -11.69 -11.00
C ILE A 210 -4.87 -10.38 -11.28
N VAL A 211 -4.52 -9.33 -10.54
CA VAL A 211 -5.06 -7.98 -10.71
C VAL A 211 -4.35 -7.26 -11.85
N LYS A 212 -3.02 -7.32 -11.88
CA LYS A 212 -2.20 -6.67 -12.90
C LYS A 212 -0.89 -7.40 -13.15
N LYS A 213 -0.59 -7.69 -14.42
CA LYS A 213 0.76 -8.06 -14.89
C LYS A 213 1.56 -6.76 -15.10
N ASP A 214 2.16 -6.26 -14.03
CA ASP A 214 2.79 -4.93 -13.98
C ASP A 214 4.06 -4.84 -14.86
N ARG A 215 4.93 -5.85 -14.75
CA ARG A 215 6.11 -6.11 -15.60
C ARG A 215 6.36 -7.61 -15.66
N SER A 216 7.23 -8.09 -16.54
CA SER A 216 7.57 -9.53 -16.60
C SER A 216 7.96 -10.09 -15.23
N PHE A 217 8.67 -9.32 -14.40
CA PHE A 217 9.10 -9.68 -13.05
C PHE A 217 8.22 -9.11 -11.91
N SER A 218 7.06 -8.52 -12.22
CA SER A 218 6.17 -7.96 -11.19
C SER A 218 4.69 -8.14 -11.46
N MET A 219 3.97 -8.55 -10.44
CA MET A 219 2.54 -8.81 -10.50
C MET A 219 1.83 -8.28 -9.25
N VAL A 220 0.67 -7.66 -9.43
CA VAL A 220 -0.29 -7.42 -8.35
C VAL A 220 -1.38 -8.47 -8.42
N TYR A 221 -1.73 -9.05 -7.29
CA TYR A 221 -2.67 -10.16 -7.20
C TYR A 221 -3.43 -10.14 -5.87
N ILE A 222 -4.57 -10.83 -5.84
CA ILE A 222 -5.33 -11.12 -4.63
C ILE A 222 -5.16 -12.61 -4.30
N GLY A 223 -4.61 -12.92 -3.12
CA GLY A 223 -4.30 -14.29 -2.70
C GLY A 223 -3.50 -14.37 -1.41
N LYS A 224 -3.11 -15.60 -1.04
CA LYS A 224 -2.09 -15.86 0.01
C LYS A 224 -0.73 -15.32 -0.44
N LEU A 225 0.21 -15.10 0.48
CA LEU A 225 1.53 -14.57 0.14
C LEU A 225 2.30 -15.54 -0.76
N LEU A 226 2.54 -15.15 -2.00
CA LEU A 226 3.38 -15.88 -2.95
C LEU A 226 4.87 -15.70 -2.61
N GLY A 227 5.57 -16.83 -2.56
CA GLY A 227 7.01 -16.94 -2.68
C GLY A 227 7.42 -17.37 -4.09
N GLN A 228 8.62 -16.95 -4.49
CA GLN A 228 9.28 -17.39 -5.71
C GLN A 228 10.74 -17.70 -5.40
N LYS A 229 11.27 -18.79 -5.95
CA LYS A 229 12.68 -19.14 -5.84
C LYS A 229 13.24 -19.71 -7.13
N GLY A 230 14.27 -19.06 -7.66
CA GLY A 230 15.12 -19.59 -8.72
C GLY A 230 16.23 -20.51 -8.21
N LYS A 231 16.54 -21.57 -8.95
CA LYS A 231 17.74 -22.40 -8.76
C LYS A 231 18.41 -22.74 -10.10
N LEU A 232 19.74 -22.73 -10.12
CA LEU A 232 20.55 -23.11 -11.28
C LEU A 232 21.01 -24.58 -11.20
N GLY A 233 21.24 -25.23 -12.34
CA GLY A 233 21.72 -26.61 -12.44
C GLY A 233 22.64 -26.82 -13.64
N THR A 234 23.59 -27.75 -13.49
CA THR A 234 24.54 -28.14 -14.55
C THR A 234 23.82 -28.89 -15.68
N ASP A 235 22.84 -29.69 -15.31
CA ASP A 235 22.03 -30.54 -16.18
C ASP A 235 20.60 -30.67 -15.62
N GLU A 236 19.73 -31.35 -16.37
CA GLU A 236 18.33 -31.55 -16.02
C GLU A 236 18.15 -32.42 -14.76
N ALA A 237 19.02 -33.43 -14.55
CA ALA A 237 18.96 -34.30 -13.38
C ALA A 237 19.31 -33.51 -12.10
N ALA A 238 20.33 -32.64 -12.17
CA ALA A 238 20.71 -31.75 -11.07
C ALA A 238 19.58 -30.78 -10.69
N ILE A 239 18.81 -30.29 -11.67
CA ILE A 239 17.61 -29.48 -11.40
C ILE A 239 16.51 -30.31 -10.74
N ALA A 240 16.26 -31.54 -11.21
CA ALA A 240 15.23 -32.40 -10.65
C ALA A 240 15.48 -32.70 -9.16
N VAL A 241 16.74 -32.98 -8.79
CA VAL A 241 17.15 -33.14 -7.38
C VAL A 241 16.89 -31.86 -6.59
N LYS A 242 17.35 -30.70 -7.08
CA LYS A 242 17.15 -29.40 -6.41
C LYS A 242 15.69 -29.02 -6.22
N LEU A 243 14.82 -29.36 -7.19
CA LEU A 243 13.38 -29.16 -7.10
C LEU A 243 12.75 -30.07 -6.04
N ALA A 244 13.12 -31.36 -6.04
CA ALA A 244 12.64 -32.32 -5.04
C ALA A 244 13.05 -31.91 -3.61
N ASP A 245 14.32 -31.53 -3.42
CA ASP A 245 14.83 -31.03 -2.14
C ASP A 245 14.09 -29.78 -1.69
N TYR A 246 13.80 -28.86 -2.62
CA TYR A 246 13.09 -27.64 -2.28
C TYR A 246 11.63 -27.92 -1.92
N LYS A 247 10.94 -28.84 -2.61
CA LYS A 247 9.60 -29.27 -2.22
C LYS A 247 9.58 -29.86 -0.81
N LYS A 248 10.58 -30.67 -0.45
CA LYS A 248 10.74 -31.18 0.92
C LYS A 248 10.93 -30.05 1.93
N PHE A 249 11.83 -29.11 1.63
CA PHE A 249 12.02 -27.91 2.46
C PHE A 249 10.72 -27.11 2.65
N LEU A 250 9.90 -26.95 1.61
CA LEU A 250 8.62 -26.24 1.72
C LEU A 250 7.69 -26.95 2.71
N VAL A 251 7.53 -28.27 2.61
CA VAL A 251 6.69 -29.06 3.53
C VAL A 251 7.20 -28.97 4.97
N GLU A 252 8.51 -29.09 5.19
CA GLU A 252 9.14 -28.98 6.52
C GLU A 252 8.93 -27.60 7.17
N ASN A 253 8.66 -26.57 6.36
CA ASN A 253 8.44 -25.19 6.81
C ASN A 253 6.96 -24.76 6.69
N ASN A 254 6.04 -25.71 6.56
CA ASN A 254 4.59 -25.47 6.43
C ASN A 254 4.20 -24.58 5.23
N LYS A 255 4.96 -24.66 4.13
CA LYS A 255 4.73 -23.92 2.89
C LYS A 255 4.09 -24.80 1.83
N GLU A 256 3.26 -24.19 1.00
CA GLU A 256 2.47 -24.92 -0.01
C GLU A 256 3.11 -24.75 -1.39
N PHE A 257 3.64 -25.82 -1.97
CA PHE A 257 4.13 -25.80 -3.35
C PHE A 257 2.98 -25.55 -4.34
N ILE A 258 3.20 -24.66 -5.31
CA ILE A 258 2.21 -24.33 -6.34
C ILE A 258 2.59 -24.97 -7.67
N ALA A 259 3.69 -24.49 -8.24
CA ALA A 259 4.15 -24.86 -9.57
C ALA A 259 5.64 -24.59 -9.71
N SER A 260 6.24 -25.18 -10.74
CA SER A 260 7.61 -24.90 -11.13
C SER A 260 7.78 -25.02 -12.62
N LYS A 261 8.73 -24.29 -13.19
CA LYS A 261 9.11 -24.45 -14.59
C LYS A 261 10.62 -24.50 -14.74
N THR A 262 11.07 -25.54 -15.42
CA THR A 262 12.48 -25.73 -15.77
C THR A 262 12.74 -25.17 -17.16
N TYR A 263 13.88 -24.51 -17.29
CA TYR A 263 14.37 -23.88 -18.50
C TYR A 263 15.76 -24.40 -18.80
N LYS A 264 16.02 -24.71 -20.07
CA LYS A 264 17.38 -24.77 -20.59
C LYS A 264 17.82 -23.35 -20.93
N LEU A 265 18.96 -22.93 -20.41
CA LEU A 265 19.51 -21.60 -20.66
C LEU A 265 20.08 -21.54 -22.08
N GLU A 266 19.76 -20.49 -22.81
CA GLU A 266 20.32 -20.25 -24.15
C GLU A 266 21.84 -20.06 -24.10
N LYS A 267 22.30 -19.32 -23.09
CA LYS A 267 23.71 -19.13 -22.76
C LYS A 267 23.95 -19.63 -21.35
N PRO A 268 24.89 -20.57 -21.15
CA PRO A 268 25.22 -21.05 -19.83
C PRO A 268 25.75 -19.91 -18.95
N ILE A 269 25.44 -19.99 -17.66
CA ILE A 269 26.03 -19.10 -16.65
C ILE A 269 27.29 -19.77 -16.13
N GLU A 270 28.43 -19.11 -16.30
CA GLU A 270 29.74 -19.63 -15.92
C GLU A 270 30.26 -18.88 -14.69
N PHE A 271 30.60 -19.64 -13.66
CA PHE A 271 31.47 -19.23 -12.56
C PHE A 271 32.79 -19.97 -12.71
N THR A 272 33.83 -19.55 -11.98
CA THR A 272 35.24 -19.95 -12.18
C THR A 272 35.44 -21.44 -12.52
N ASP A 273 34.70 -22.35 -11.87
CA ASP A 273 34.84 -23.81 -12.07
C ASP A 273 33.51 -24.53 -12.37
N ILE A 274 32.40 -23.81 -12.57
CA ILE A 274 31.07 -24.43 -12.73
C ILE A 274 30.26 -23.73 -13.82
N LYS A 275 29.70 -24.54 -14.71
CA LYS A 275 28.83 -24.12 -15.81
C LYS A 275 27.40 -24.59 -15.57
N PHE A 276 26.49 -23.64 -15.44
CA PHE A 276 25.05 -23.90 -15.26
C PHE A 276 24.33 -23.78 -16.61
N ASN A 277 23.66 -24.84 -17.03
CA ASN A 277 22.94 -24.90 -18.31
C ASN A 277 21.43 -24.87 -18.12
N TYR A 278 20.94 -25.02 -16.89
CA TYR A 278 19.52 -25.07 -16.59
C TYR A 278 19.16 -24.16 -15.41
N TYR A 279 17.91 -23.70 -15.42
CA TYR A 279 17.30 -22.91 -14.36
C TYR A 279 15.91 -23.48 -14.05
N VAL A 280 15.52 -23.50 -12.78
CA VAL A 280 14.13 -23.80 -12.38
C VAL A 280 13.59 -22.65 -11.56
N ASN A 281 12.41 -22.17 -11.96
CA ASN A 281 11.62 -21.22 -11.20
C ASN A 281 10.59 -22.00 -10.37
N ILE A 282 10.45 -21.67 -9.09
CA ILE A 282 9.60 -22.39 -8.14
C ILE A 282 8.68 -21.41 -7.44
N TYR A 283 7.37 -21.66 -7.49
CA TYR A 283 6.34 -20.88 -6.81
C TYR A 283 5.71 -21.66 -5.67
N PHE A 284 5.40 -20.95 -4.59
CA PHE A 284 4.80 -21.52 -3.39
C PHE A 284 4.03 -20.43 -2.61
N PHE A 285 3.15 -20.83 -1.70
CA PHE A 285 2.62 -19.94 -0.66
C PHE A 285 3.53 -20.01 0.58
N GLN A 286 3.81 -18.85 1.17
CA GLN A 286 4.63 -18.69 2.38
C GLN A 286 3.96 -19.28 3.62
#